data_AF-A0A962PFB7-F1
#
_entry.id   AF-A0A962PFB7-F1
#
_cell.length_a   1.000
_cell.length_b   1.000
_cell.length_c   1.000
_cell.angle_alpha   90.00
_cell.angle_beta   90.00
_cell.angle_gamma   90.00
#
_symmetry.space_group_name_H-M   'P 1'
#
loop_
_entity.id
_entity.type
_entity.pdbx_description
1 polymer ?
#
loop_
_entity_poly.entity_id
_entity_poly.type
_entity_poly.pdbx_seq_one_letter_code
_entity_poly.pdbx_strand_id
1 'polypeptide(L)'
;MAYIGLLGSVALLIWLALRGVNIVFASLLCSLLVILTNGLPLAAGLSDYYSFGPLGAFTFAGKFFLLFTAGAVFGRVMGDSHAAASIALALVRKLGAHRALWITALACALLTYGGVVVFVVIFAIYPLGLKLLQEADIPKRLFCAALALGAGTFTLTALPGTPSIHNVIAAAALGTDLFAGFWLGIIGSVVMFVGGIWY
;
A
#
# COMPACT_ATOMS: atom_id res chain seq x y z
N MET A 1 -11.50 -14.08 27.80
CA MET A 1 -10.26 -13.30 27.98
C MET A 1 -9.40 -13.25 26.72
N ALA A 2 -9.25 -14.36 25.98
CA ALA A 2 -8.42 -14.43 24.76
C ALA A 2 -8.70 -13.34 23.70
N TYR A 3 -9.97 -13.15 23.33
CA TYR A 3 -10.36 -12.15 22.35
C TYR A 3 -10.21 -10.71 22.84
N ILE A 4 -10.30 -10.46 24.15
CA ILE A 4 -10.13 -9.13 24.73
C ILE A 4 -8.67 -8.71 24.64
N GLY A 5 -7.73 -9.62 24.88
CA GLY A 5 -6.30 -9.39 24.69
C GLY A 5 -5.94 -9.09 23.24
N LEU A 6 -6.56 -9.79 22.29
CA LEU A 6 -6.35 -9.57 20.86
C LEU A 6 -6.95 -8.25 20.38
N LEU A 7 -8.19 -7.94 20.75
CA LEU A 7 -8.81 -6.65 20.41
C LEU A 7 -8.06 -5.48 21.07
N GLY A 8 -7.62 -5.66 22.32
CA GLY A 8 -6.83 -4.68 23.06
C GLY A 8 -5.46 -4.43 22.42
N SER A 9 -4.77 -5.48 21.95
CA SER A 9 -3.49 -5.34 21.27
C SER A 9 -3.61 -4.66 19.92
N VAL A 10 -4.68 -4.94 19.15
CA VAL A 10 -4.97 -4.23 17.90
C VAL A 10 -5.24 -2.74 18.16
N ALA A 11 -6.07 -2.42 19.16
CA ALA A 11 -6.34 -1.03 19.53
C ALA A 11 -5.07 -0.30 19.98
N LEU A 12 -4.22 -0.97 20.78
CA LEU A 12 -2.93 -0.44 21.21
C LEU A 12 -1.99 -0.21 20.03
N LEU A 13 -1.92 -1.14 19.08
CA LEU A 13 -1.08 -1.02 17.88
C LEU A 13 -1.48 0.19 17.06
N ILE A 14 -2.78 0.39 16.83
CA ILE A 14 -3.31 1.55 16.11
C ILE A 14 -2.94 2.84 16.85
N TRP A 15 -3.16 2.89 18.17
CA TRP A 15 -2.87 4.06 18.98
C TRP A 15 -1.37 4.42 18.98
N LEU A 16 -0.49 3.43 19.13
CA LEU A 16 0.97 3.61 19.10
C LEU A 16 1.45 4.06 17.70
N ALA A 17 0.92 3.45 16.63
CA ALA A 17 1.25 3.82 15.26
C ALA A 17 0.85 5.27 14.95
N LEU A 18 -0.32 5.71 15.40
CA LEU A 18 -0.78 7.09 15.24
C LEU A 18 0.04 8.11 16.04
N ARG A 19 0.69 7.69 17.14
CA ARG A 19 1.64 8.52 17.90
C ARG A 19 3.06 8.53 17.33
N GLY A 20 3.29 7.87 16.20
CA GLY A 20 4.61 7.81 15.56
C GLY A 20 5.62 6.94 16.30
N VAL A 21 5.16 6.04 17.18
CA VAL A 21 6.04 5.05 17.81
C VAL A 21 6.52 4.07 16.73
N ASN A 22 7.80 3.69 16.79
CA ASN A 22 8.37 2.74 15.84
C ASN A 22 7.56 1.44 15.82
N ILE A 23 7.13 1.04 14.62
CA ILE A 23 6.22 -0.09 14.41
C ILE A 23 6.82 -1.41 14.93
N VAL A 24 8.13 -1.60 14.87
CA VAL A 24 8.81 -2.80 15.38
C VAL A 24 8.71 -2.88 16.91
N PHE A 25 8.85 -1.75 17.59
CA PHE A 25 8.66 -1.69 19.04
C PHE A 25 7.18 -1.87 19.41
N ALA A 26 6.29 -1.23 18.66
CA ALA A 26 4.85 -1.35 18.87
C ALA A 26 4.36 -2.80 18.68
N SER A 27 4.83 -3.51 17.65
CA SER A 27 4.46 -4.91 17.40
C SER A 27 4.95 -5.84 18.52
N LEU A 28 6.14 -5.60 19.08
CA LEU A 28 6.66 -6.36 20.21
C LEU A 28 5.84 -6.13 21.50
N LEU A 29 5.46 -4.88 21.79
CA LEU A 29 4.60 -4.58 22.94
C LEU A 29 3.21 -5.21 22.79
N CYS A 30 2.66 -5.16 21.59
CA CYS A 30 1.36 -5.76 21.30
C CYS A 30 1.41 -7.29 21.38
N SER A 31 2.49 -7.93 20.93
CA SER A 31 2.64 -9.39 21.05
C SER A 31 2.78 -9.80 22.51
N LEU A 32 3.54 -9.06 23.33
CA LEU A 32 3.63 -9.29 24.78
C LEU A 32 2.25 -9.19 25.47
N LEU A 33 1.44 -8.18 25.11
CA LEU A 33 0.10 -8.03 25.65
C LEU A 33 -0.77 -9.25 25.32
N VAL A 34 -0.73 -9.74 24.07
CA VAL A 34 -1.48 -10.95 23.67
C VAL A 34 -0.98 -12.18 24.42
N ILE A 35 0.34 -12.37 24.53
CA ILE A 35 0.94 -13.52 25.21
C ILE A 35 0.53 -13.57 26.69
N LEU A 36 0.64 -12.44 27.39
CA LEU A 36 0.29 -12.32 28.81
C LEU A 36 -1.21 -12.52 29.06
N THR A 37 -2.06 -11.90 28.24
CA THR A 37 -3.53 -12.00 28.39
C THR A 37 -4.08 -13.39 28.05
N ASN A 38 -3.37 -14.18 27.25
CA ASN A 38 -3.72 -15.55 26.90
C ASN A 38 -3.03 -16.61 27.76
N GLY A 39 -2.14 -16.22 28.69
CA GLY A 39 -1.39 -17.16 29.51
C GLY A 39 -0.43 -18.04 28.71
N LEU A 40 0.06 -17.56 27.55
CA LEU A 40 1.02 -18.28 26.73
C LEU A 40 2.42 -18.20 27.37
N PRO A 41 3.27 -19.24 27.23
CA PRO A 41 4.64 -19.19 27.71
C PRO A 41 5.41 -18.05 27.04
N LEU A 42 6.01 -17.13 27.82
CA LEU A 42 6.68 -15.93 27.29
C LEU A 42 7.80 -16.25 26.29
N ALA A 43 8.65 -17.24 26.61
CA ALA A 43 9.75 -17.63 25.76
C ALA A 43 9.25 -18.14 24.39
N ALA A 44 8.37 -19.16 24.39
CA ALA A 44 7.78 -19.70 23.17
C ALA A 44 6.91 -18.66 22.43
N GLY A 45 6.18 -17.81 23.16
CA GLY A 45 5.43 -16.67 22.65
C GLY A 45 6.25 -15.77 21.74
N LEU A 46 7.45 -15.41 22.20
CA LEU A 46 8.35 -14.51 21.47
C LEU A 46 9.20 -15.21 20.41
N SER A 47 9.74 -16.40 20.71
CA SER A 47 10.59 -17.14 19.76
C SER A 47 9.77 -17.82 18.67
N ASP A 48 8.75 -18.58 19.06
CA ASP A 48 8.09 -19.54 18.16
C ASP A 48 6.88 -18.95 17.46
N TYR A 49 6.20 -17.97 18.08
CA TYR A 49 5.03 -17.31 17.47
C TYR A 49 5.38 -15.95 16.85
N TYR A 50 6.02 -15.05 17.60
CA TYR A 50 6.36 -13.71 17.09
C TYR A 50 7.53 -13.71 16.11
N SER A 51 8.61 -14.46 16.39
CA SER A 51 9.84 -14.39 15.61
C SER A 51 9.86 -15.37 14.43
N PHE A 52 9.82 -16.67 14.72
CA PHE A 52 10.01 -17.75 13.74
C PHE A 52 8.73 -18.48 13.33
N GLY A 53 7.57 -18.05 13.84
CA GLY A 53 6.29 -18.67 13.51
C GLY A 53 5.92 -18.55 12.03
N PRO A 54 4.87 -19.25 11.58
CA PRO A 54 4.39 -19.17 10.18
C PRO A 54 4.02 -17.74 9.75
N LEU A 55 3.55 -16.92 10.68
CA LEU A 55 3.23 -15.50 10.53
C LEU A 55 4.22 -14.60 11.28
N GLY A 56 5.35 -15.16 11.72
CA GLY A 56 6.37 -14.46 12.50
C GLY A 56 7.17 -13.47 11.65
N ALA A 57 7.76 -12.49 12.31
CA ALA A 57 8.47 -11.38 11.67
C ALA A 57 9.62 -11.85 10.77
N PHE A 58 10.44 -12.80 11.22
CA PHE A 58 11.59 -13.28 10.43
C PHE A 58 11.17 -14.20 9.30
N THR A 59 10.18 -15.07 9.52
CA THR A 59 9.62 -15.94 8.47
C THR A 59 9.00 -15.09 7.35
N PHE A 60 8.25 -14.06 7.72
CA PHE A 60 7.69 -13.10 6.78
C PHE A 60 8.78 -12.34 6.02
N ALA A 61 9.76 -11.78 6.75
CA ALA A 61 10.87 -11.05 6.16
C ALA A 61 11.63 -11.94 5.17
N GLY A 62 11.93 -13.19 5.53
CA GLY A 62 12.60 -14.15 4.66
C GLY A 62 11.79 -14.52 3.42
N LYS A 63 10.49 -14.83 3.58
CA LYS A 63 9.61 -15.25 2.47
C LYS A 63 9.43 -14.15 1.42
N PHE A 64 9.33 -12.89 1.85
CA PHE A 64 9.08 -11.76 0.95
C PHE A 64 10.32 -10.89 0.68
N PHE A 65 11.51 -11.29 1.16
CA PHE A 65 12.74 -10.50 1.06
C PHE A 65 13.06 -10.09 -0.37
N LEU A 66 13.12 -11.07 -1.29
CA LEU A 66 13.44 -10.82 -2.69
C LEU A 66 12.39 -9.97 -3.38
N LEU A 67 11.11 -10.20 -3.08
CA LEU A 67 10.00 -9.42 -3.61
C LEU A 67 10.12 -7.94 -3.21
N PHE A 68 10.33 -7.66 -1.91
CA PHE A 68 10.46 -6.29 -1.43
C PHE A 68 11.74 -5.62 -1.90
N THR A 69 12.85 -6.35 -1.97
CA THR A 69 14.13 -5.83 -2.46
C THR A 69 14.02 -5.49 -3.95
N ALA A 70 13.48 -6.39 -4.76
CA ALA A 70 13.25 -6.14 -6.18
C ALA A 70 12.29 -4.97 -6.40
N GLY A 71 11.18 -4.91 -5.64
CA GLY A 71 10.23 -3.81 -5.69
C GLY A 71 10.84 -2.46 -5.29
N ALA A 72 11.70 -2.45 -4.26
CA ALA A 72 12.42 -1.25 -3.83
C ALA A 72 13.43 -0.77 -4.88
N VAL A 73 14.22 -1.69 -5.46
CA VAL A 73 15.16 -1.38 -6.54
C VAL A 73 14.43 -0.87 -7.77
N PHE A 74 13.37 -1.56 -8.20
CA PHE A 74 12.54 -1.16 -9.33
C PHE A 74 11.94 0.24 -9.11
N GLY A 75 11.36 0.47 -7.93
CA GLY A 75 10.86 1.78 -7.54
C GLY A 75 11.95 2.85 -7.61
N ARG A 76 13.14 2.57 -7.09
CA ARG A 76 14.26 3.53 -7.12
C ARG A 76 14.71 3.84 -8.55
N VAL A 77 14.88 2.82 -9.39
CA VAL A 77 15.25 2.98 -10.81
C VAL A 77 14.20 3.77 -11.58
N MET A 78 12.91 3.53 -11.33
CA MET A 78 11.81 4.29 -11.95
C MET A 78 11.82 5.78 -11.56
N GLY A 79 12.20 6.08 -10.32
CA GLY A 79 12.40 7.44 -9.84
C GLY A 79 13.61 8.11 -10.47
N ASP A 80 14.78 7.45 -10.41
CA ASP A 80 16.07 8.01 -10.85
C ASP A 80 16.17 8.14 -12.38
N SER A 81 15.50 7.27 -13.13
CA SER A 81 15.44 7.35 -14.60
C SER A 81 14.46 8.40 -15.13
N HIS A 82 13.66 9.02 -14.26
CA HIS A 82 12.53 9.87 -14.65
C HIS A 82 11.48 9.17 -15.55
N ALA A 83 11.47 7.84 -15.62
CA ALA A 83 10.48 7.07 -16.37
C ALA A 83 9.06 7.33 -15.85
N ALA A 84 8.89 7.36 -14.53
CA ALA A 84 7.61 7.67 -13.89
C ALA A 84 7.09 9.06 -14.29
N ALA A 85 7.97 10.07 -14.35
CA ALA A 85 7.62 11.41 -14.78
C ALA A 85 7.22 11.45 -16.27
N SER A 86 7.94 10.71 -17.13
CA SER A 86 7.65 10.60 -18.56
C SER A 86 6.26 10.01 -18.85
N ILE A 87 5.88 8.95 -18.11
CA ILE A 87 4.55 8.33 -18.20
C ILE A 87 3.46 9.35 -17.82
N ALA A 88 3.67 10.07 -16.72
CA ALA A 88 2.70 11.06 -16.27
C ALA A 88 2.58 12.23 -17.27
N LEU A 89 3.69 12.73 -17.83
CA LEU A 89 3.70 13.74 -18.89
C LEU A 89 2.99 13.27 -20.17
N ALA A 90 3.15 12.00 -20.56
CA ALA A 90 2.44 11.44 -21.70
C ALA A 90 0.91 11.45 -21.50
N LEU A 91 0.44 11.17 -20.28
CA LEU A 91 -0.97 11.27 -19.92
C LEU A 91 -1.49 12.72 -19.98
N VAL A 92 -0.71 13.69 -19.49
CA VAL A 92 -1.03 15.12 -19.61
C VAL A 92 -1.22 15.52 -21.06
N ARG A 93 -0.26 15.16 -21.92
CA ARG A 93 -0.29 15.51 -23.35
C ARG A 93 -1.50 14.91 -24.08
N LYS A 94 -1.94 13.70 -23.69
CA LYS A 94 -3.11 13.05 -24.30
C LYS A 94 -4.45 13.56 -23.79
N LEU A 95 -4.57 13.83 -22.49
CA LEU A 95 -5.86 14.12 -21.84
C LEU A 95 -6.13 15.62 -21.65
N GLY A 96 -5.10 16.46 -21.79
CA GLY A 96 -5.18 17.91 -21.62
C GLY A 96 -5.09 18.34 -20.15
N ALA A 97 -4.32 19.40 -19.89
CA ALA A 97 -4.03 19.88 -18.53
C ALA A 97 -5.27 20.25 -17.69
N HIS A 98 -6.40 20.56 -18.33
CA HIS A 98 -7.67 20.86 -17.67
C HIS A 98 -8.19 19.71 -16.78
N ARG A 99 -7.78 18.46 -17.05
CA ARG A 99 -8.22 17.27 -16.29
C ARG A 99 -7.17 16.83 -15.25
N ALA A 100 -6.56 17.80 -14.55
CA ALA A 100 -5.42 17.54 -13.67
C ALA A 100 -5.66 16.45 -12.61
N LEU A 101 -6.85 16.40 -11.99
CA LEU A 101 -7.19 15.37 -10.98
C LEU A 101 -7.27 13.96 -11.59
N TRP A 102 -7.91 13.83 -12.76
CA TRP A 102 -8.00 12.57 -13.50
C TRP A 102 -6.62 12.08 -13.94
N ILE A 103 -5.81 12.98 -14.49
CA ILE A 103 -4.45 12.66 -14.92
C ILE A 103 -3.62 12.19 -13.72
N THR A 104 -3.75 12.87 -12.58
CA THR A 104 -3.04 12.50 -11.34
C THR A 104 -3.46 11.10 -10.88
N ALA A 105 -4.77 10.84 -10.77
CA ALA A 105 -5.28 9.54 -10.34
C ALA A 105 -4.87 8.41 -11.30
N LEU A 106 -4.98 8.62 -12.62
CA LEU A 106 -4.62 7.63 -13.63
C LEU A 106 -3.11 7.38 -13.69
N ALA A 107 -2.29 8.42 -13.57
CA ALA A 107 -0.83 8.27 -13.54
C ALA A 107 -0.41 7.48 -12.28
N CYS A 108 -0.97 7.83 -11.13
CA CYS A 108 -0.75 7.09 -9.89
C CYS A 108 -1.17 5.61 -10.03
N ALA A 109 -2.34 5.37 -10.62
CA ALA A 109 -2.86 4.02 -10.82
C ALA A 109 -1.96 3.21 -11.76
N LEU A 110 -1.56 3.77 -12.90
CA LEU A 110 -0.73 3.06 -13.86
C LEU A 110 0.63 2.69 -13.27
N LEU A 111 1.26 3.61 -12.53
CA LEU A 111 2.56 3.36 -11.90
C LEU A 111 2.46 2.36 -10.75
N THR A 112 1.46 2.50 -9.87
CA THR A 112 1.28 1.56 -8.75
C THR A 112 0.86 0.17 -9.22
N TYR A 113 0.02 0.07 -10.24
CA TYR A 113 -0.31 -1.21 -10.87
C TYR A 113 0.92 -1.84 -11.54
N GLY A 114 1.82 -1.04 -12.10
CA GLY A 114 3.13 -1.48 -12.58
C GLY A 114 4.11 -1.93 -11.49
N GLY A 115 3.69 -1.93 -10.21
CA GLY A 115 4.52 -2.34 -9.08
C GLY A 115 5.47 -1.27 -8.55
N VAL A 116 5.31 -0.02 -8.99
CA VAL A 116 6.06 1.10 -8.39
C VAL A 116 5.53 1.38 -6.99
N VAL A 117 6.44 1.43 -6.02
CA VAL A 117 6.11 1.73 -4.62
C VAL A 117 5.45 3.11 -4.52
N VAL A 118 4.35 3.21 -3.75
CA VAL A 118 3.56 4.45 -3.57
C VAL A 118 4.43 5.66 -3.21
N PHE A 119 5.45 5.47 -2.36
CA PHE A 119 6.41 6.52 -1.99
C PHE A 119 7.13 7.12 -3.23
N VAL A 120 7.58 6.28 -4.17
CA VAL A 120 8.24 6.73 -5.41
C VAL A 120 7.24 7.46 -6.29
N VAL A 121 6.02 6.92 -6.41
CA VAL A 121 4.93 7.53 -7.19
C VAL A 121 4.65 8.95 -6.67
N ILE A 122 4.60 9.15 -5.36
CA ILE A 122 4.44 10.47 -4.74
C ILE A 122 5.57 11.40 -5.18
N PHE A 123 6.84 11.00 -5.04
CA PHE A 123 7.95 11.89 -5.41
C PHE A 123 8.02 12.21 -6.91
N ALA A 124 7.63 11.27 -7.77
CA ALA A 124 7.60 11.49 -9.22
C ALA A 124 6.44 12.40 -9.66
N ILE A 125 5.24 12.17 -9.10
CA ILE A 125 4.03 12.86 -9.52
C ILE A 125 3.85 14.19 -8.81
N TYR A 126 4.28 14.34 -7.56
CA TYR A 126 4.11 15.58 -6.80
C TYR A 126 4.58 16.86 -7.51
N PRO A 127 5.82 16.95 -8.06
CA PRO A 127 6.26 18.16 -8.75
C PRO A 127 5.48 18.43 -10.05
N LEU A 128 5.08 17.39 -10.77
CA LEU A 128 4.30 17.51 -12.01
C LEU A 128 2.84 17.90 -11.72
N GLY A 129 2.22 17.19 -10.78
CA GLY A 129 0.83 17.40 -10.36
C GLY A 129 0.60 18.79 -9.79
N LEU A 130 1.53 19.33 -8.99
CA LEU A 130 1.40 20.70 -8.51
C LEU A 130 1.36 21.73 -9.63
N LYS A 131 2.18 21.56 -10.68
CA LYS A 131 2.13 22.45 -11.86
C LYS A 131 0.81 22.31 -12.61
N LEU A 132 0.34 21.08 -12.83
CA LEU A 132 -0.95 20.83 -13.48
C LEU A 132 -2.13 21.42 -12.71
N LEU A 133 -2.14 21.28 -11.39
CA LEU A 133 -3.18 21.86 -10.55
C LEU A 133 -3.11 23.38 -10.55
N GLN A 134 -1.92 23.98 -10.59
CA GLN A 134 -1.76 25.43 -10.74
C GLN A 134 -2.28 25.93 -12.09
N GLU A 135 -1.97 25.25 -13.19
CA GLU A 135 -2.48 25.59 -14.52
C GLU A 135 -4.01 25.43 -14.64
N ALA A 136 -4.57 24.46 -13.92
CA ALA A 136 -6.01 24.19 -13.88
C ALA A 136 -6.78 25.00 -12.82
N ASP A 137 -6.11 25.87 -12.05
CA ASP A 137 -6.66 26.62 -10.91
C ASP A 137 -7.37 25.74 -9.85
N ILE A 138 -6.76 24.58 -9.54
CA ILE A 138 -7.31 23.59 -8.61
C ILE A 138 -6.54 23.65 -7.28
N PRO A 139 -7.24 23.64 -6.11
CA PRO A 139 -6.58 23.70 -4.83
C PRO A 139 -5.75 22.44 -4.54
N LYS A 140 -4.53 22.64 -4.04
CA LYS A 140 -3.56 21.59 -3.71
C LYS A 140 -4.11 20.45 -2.85
N ARG A 141 -5.09 20.69 -1.98
CA ARG A 141 -5.70 19.64 -1.13
C ARG A 141 -6.30 18.48 -1.94
N LEU A 142 -6.80 18.76 -3.15
CA LEU A 142 -7.38 17.74 -4.03
C LEU A 142 -6.32 16.85 -4.67
N PHE A 143 -5.06 17.30 -4.74
CA PHE A 143 -3.94 16.46 -5.18
C PHE A 143 -3.77 15.24 -4.28
N CYS A 144 -3.81 15.44 -2.96
CA CYS A 144 -3.69 14.34 -2.01
C CYS A 144 -4.84 13.33 -2.17
N ALA A 145 -6.06 13.79 -2.44
CA ALA A 145 -7.21 12.94 -2.69
C ALA A 145 -7.03 12.13 -4.00
N ALA A 146 -6.67 12.79 -5.11
CA ALA A 146 -6.42 12.12 -6.38
C ALA A 146 -5.28 11.10 -6.30
N LEU A 147 -4.22 11.44 -5.55
CA LEU A 147 -3.11 10.54 -5.31
C LEU A 147 -3.52 9.34 -4.45
N ALA A 148 -4.23 9.57 -3.35
CA ALA A 148 -4.73 8.51 -2.48
C ALA A 148 -5.66 7.57 -3.24
N LEU A 149 -6.55 8.12 -4.08
CA LEU A 149 -7.42 7.34 -4.94
C LEU A 149 -6.61 6.48 -5.91
N GLY A 150 -5.73 7.09 -6.71
CA GLY A 150 -5.00 6.36 -7.74
C GLY A 150 -3.99 5.34 -7.22
N ALA A 151 -3.27 5.67 -6.14
CA ALA A 151 -2.16 4.85 -5.63
C ALA A 151 -2.54 3.95 -4.45
N GLY A 152 -3.56 4.33 -3.67
CA GLY A 152 -3.87 3.72 -2.37
C GLY A 152 -5.17 2.92 -2.32
N THR A 153 -5.92 2.84 -3.41
CA THR A 153 -7.23 2.16 -3.41
C THR A 153 -7.25 0.93 -4.32
N PHE A 154 -7.88 1.01 -5.50
CA PHE A 154 -8.16 -0.14 -6.37
C PHE A 154 -6.90 -0.85 -6.85
N THR A 155 -5.83 -0.13 -7.19
CA THR A 155 -4.56 -0.75 -7.60
C THR A 155 -3.83 -1.45 -6.46
N LEU A 156 -4.11 -1.07 -5.22
CA LEU A 156 -3.49 -1.67 -4.04
C LEU A 156 -4.24 -2.91 -3.58
N THR A 157 -5.58 -2.93 -3.66
CA THR A 157 -6.41 -3.98 -3.03
C THR A 157 -7.26 -4.82 -3.97
N ALA A 158 -7.73 -4.28 -5.09
CA ALA A 158 -8.83 -4.88 -5.84
C ALA A 158 -8.44 -5.32 -7.26
N LEU A 159 -7.50 -4.63 -7.90
CA LEU A 159 -7.22 -4.85 -9.31
C LEU A 159 -6.43 -6.17 -9.49
N PRO A 160 -6.96 -7.15 -10.25
CA PRO A 160 -6.33 -8.46 -10.38
C PRO A 160 -4.92 -8.34 -10.97
N GLY A 161 -4.00 -9.20 -10.51
CA GLY A 161 -2.63 -9.19 -11.00
C GLY A 161 -1.75 -8.06 -10.46
N THR A 162 -2.28 -7.20 -9.57
CA THR A 162 -1.45 -6.16 -8.95
C THR A 162 -0.31 -6.79 -8.14
N PRO A 163 0.95 -6.38 -8.36
CA PRO A 163 2.10 -6.84 -7.59
C PRO A 163 2.21 -6.13 -6.22
N SER A 164 1.10 -5.60 -5.70
CA SER A 164 1.06 -4.92 -4.40
C SER A 164 1.35 -5.90 -3.27
N ILE A 165 2.01 -5.41 -2.22
CA ILE A 165 2.33 -6.21 -1.03
C ILE A 165 1.07 -6.87 -0.44
N HIS A 166 -0.03 -6.13 -0.40
CA HIS A 166 -1.31 -6.58 0.15
C HIS A 166 -1.88 -7.76 -0.65
N ASN A 167 -1.84 -7.68 -1.98
CA ASN A 167 -2.34 -8.75 -2.85
C ASN A 167 -1.42 -9.98 -2.83
N VAL A 168 -0.10 -9.78 -2.88
CA VAL A 168 0.87 -10.88 -2.90
C VAL A 168 0.85 -11.67 -1.58
N ILE A 169 0.72 -11.01 -0.43
CA ILE A 169 0.61 -11.69 0.86
C ILE A 169 -0.67 -12.52 0.92
N ALA A 170 -1.81 -11.94 0.49
CA ALA A 170 -3.09 -12.65 0.48
C ALA A 170 -3.06 -13.88 -0.44
N ALA A 171 -2.58 -13.73 -1.67
CA ALA A 171 -2.44 -14.83 -2.62
C ALA A 171 -1.53 -15.94 -2.08
N ALA A 172 -0.37 -15.57 -1.50
CA ALA A 172 0.56 -16.51 -0.91
C ALA A 172 0.04 -17.20 0.36
N ALA A 173 -0.89 -16.58 1.10
CA ALA A 173 -1.53 -17.17 2.27
C ALA A 173 -2.66 -18.13 1.87
N LEU A 174 -3.39 -17.82 0.80
CA LEU A 174 -4.50 -18.62 0.29
C LEU A 174 -4.05 -19.74 -0.68
N GLY A 175 -2.78 -19.73 -1.11
CA GLY A 175 -2.26 -20.69 -2.08
C GLY A 175 -2.82 -20.48 -3.49
N THR A 176 -3.19 -19.24 -3.82
CA THR A 176 -3.79 -18.86 -5.11
C THR A 176 -2.83 -18.00 -5.93
N ASP A 177 -3.16 -17.80 -7.20
CA ASP A 177 -2.44 -16.86 -8.07
C ASP A 177 -2.89 -15.40 -7.84
N LEU A 178 -2.09 -14.42 -8.28
CA LEU A 178 -2.38 -12.98 -8.17
C LEU A 178 -3.63 -12.55 -8.95
N PHE A 179 -4.06 -13.36 -9.93
CA PHE A 179 -5.28 -13.16 -10.71
C PHE A 179 -6.51 -13.84 -10.11
N ALA A 180 -6.39 -14.49 -8.95
CA ALA A 180 -7.52 -15.12 -8.28
C ALA A 180 -8.64 -14.10 -7.99
N GLY A 181 -9.89 -14.49 -8.23
CA GLY A 181 -11.04 -13.59 -8.08
C GLY A 181 -11.14 -12.52 -9.17
N PHE A 182 -10.53 -12.73 -10.34
CA PHE A 182 -10.44 -11.77 -11.46
C PHE A 182 -11.70 -10.90 -11.68
N TRP A 183 -12.86 -11.53 -11.86
CA TRP A 183 -14.12 -10.80 -12.13
C TRP A 183 -14.56 -9.93 -10.96
N LEU A 184 -14.47 -10.44 -9.73
CA LEU A 184 -14.80 -9.69 -8.53
C LEU A 184 -13.82 -8.52 -8.32
N GLY A 185 -12.54 -8.74 -8.60
CA GLY A 185 -11.51 -7.71 -8.53
C GLY A 185 -11.73 -6.58 -9.55
N ILE A 186 -12.12 -6.90 -10.79
CA ILE A 186 -12.50 -5.88 -11.79
C ILE A 186 -13.69 -5.08 -11.31
N ILE A 187 -14.77 -5.74 -10.87
CA ILE A 187 -15.98 -5.04 -10.40
C ILE A 187 -15.64 -4.12 -9.22
N GLY A 188 -14.91 -4.63 -8.22
CA GLY A 188 -14.48 -3.85 -7.07
C GLY A 188 -13.62 -2.66 -7.47
N SER A 189 -12.67 -2.86 -8.39
CA SER A 189 -11.80 -1.80 -8.89
C SER A 189 -12.58 -0.69 -9.61
N VAL A 190 -13.55 -1.07 -10.46
CA VAL A 190 -14.41 -0.12 -11.17
C VAL A 190 -15.26 0.67 -10.18
N VAL A 191 -15.85 0.01 -9.18
CA VAL A 191 -16.66 0.68 -8.14
C VAL A 191 -15.81 1.67 -7.36
N MET A 192 -14.61 1.28 -6.93
CA MET A 192 -13.69 2.16 -6.19
C MET A 192 -13.24 3.35 -7.04
N PHE A 193 -12.89 3.12 -8.31
CA PHE A 193 -12.43 4.17 -9.23
C PHE A 193 -13.56 5.16 -9.56
N VAL A 194 -14.72 4.66 -10.00
CA VAL A 194 -15.86 5.50 -10.38
C VAL A 194 -16.43 6.24 -9.17
N GLY A 195 -16.60 5.54 -8.04
CA GLY A 195 -17.08 6.15 -6.80
C GLY A 195 -16.14 7.24 -6.28
N GLY A 196 -14.83 7.00 -6.32
CA GLY A 196 -13.84 7.96 -5.85
C GLY A 196 -13.61 9.16 -6.77
N ILE A 197 -13.94 9.05 -8.06
CA ILE A 197 -13.92 10.17 -9.02
C ILE A 197 -15.19 10.99 -8.96
N TRP A 198 -16.34 10.36 -8.69
CA TRP A 198 -17.61 11.06 -8.57
C TRP A 198 -17.57 11.99 -7.36
N TYR A 199 -17.09 11.50 -6.22
CA TYR A 199 -16.98 12.27 -4.97
C TYR A 199 -15.97 13.43 -5.05
#